data_AF-A0A7H4M1V9-F1
#
_entry.id   AF-A0A7H4M1V9-F1
#
_cell.length_a   1.000
_cell.length_b   1.000
_cell.length_c   1.000
_cell.angle_alpha   90.00
_cell.angle_beta   90.00
_cell.angle_gamma   90.00
#
_symmetry.space_group_name_H-M   'P 1'
#
loop_
_entity.id
_entity.type
_entity.pdbx_description
1 polymer ?
#
loop_
_entity_poly.entity_id
_entity_poly.type
_entity_poly.pdbx_seq_one_letter_code
_entity_poly.pdbx_strand_id
1 'polypeptide(L)'
;MEEITGVSAQEIRACARMYASAKSAAILWGMGVTQFYQGVETVRSLTSLAILTGNLGKPSVGVNPVRGQNNVQGACDMGALPDTYPGYSVR
;
A
#
# COMPACT_ATOMS: atom_id res chain seq x y z
N MET A 1 8.40 -11.61 -17.53
CA MET A 1 7.77 -10.46 -16.85
C MET A 1 7.31 -9.39 -17.83
N GLU A 2 8.11 -9.01 -18.83
CA GLU A 2 7.66 -8.06 -19.87
C GLU A 2 6.38 -8.53 -20.58
N GLU A 3 6.31 -9.81 -21.00
CA GLU A 3 5.12 -10.37 -21.65
C GLU A 3 3.86 -10.38 -20.76
N ILE A 4 4.03 -10.54 -19.44
CA ILE A 4 2.90 -10.60 -18.48
C ILE A 4 2.41 -9.20 -18.15
N THR A 5 3.33 -8.26 -17.94
CA THR A 5 3.03 -6.91 -17.47
C THR A 5 2.78 -5.92 -18.59
N GLY A 6 3.29 -6.21 -19.80
CA GLY A 6 3.34 -5.26 -20.91
C GLY A 6 4.33 -4.10 -20.71
N VAL A 7 5.16 -4.14 -19.66
CA VAL A 7 6.13 -3.09 -19.31
C VAL A 7 7.55 -3.60 -19.56
N SER A 8 8.40 -2.79 -20.18
CA SER A 8 9.77 -3.21 -20.46
C SER A 8 10.58 -3.39 -19.18
N ALA A 9 11.55 -4.30 -19.21
CA ALA A 9 12.47 -4.58 -18.12
C ALA A 9 13.32 -3.34 -17.80
N GLN A 10 13.59 -2.50 -18.79
CA GLN A 10 14.26 -1.23 -18.60
C GLN A 10 13.42 -0.27 -17.76
N GLU A 11 12.13 -0.11 -18.07
CA GLU A 11 11.21 0.74 -17.30
C GLU A 11 11.04 0.23 -15.87
N ILE A 12 10.89 -1.09 -15.68
CA ILE A 12 10.79 -1.71 -14.35
C ILE A 12 12.05 -1.40 -13.52
N ARG A 13 13.25 -1.59 -14.10
CA ARG A 13 14.52 -1.29 -13.42
C ARG A 13 14.68 0.20 -13.13
N ALA A 14 14.28 1.06 -14.05
CA ALA A 14 14.35 2.52 -13.87
C ALA A 14 13.43 2.98 -12.74
N CYS A 15 12.17 2.52 -12.72
CA CYS A 15 11.21 2.82 -11.67
C CYS A 15 11.69 2.32 -10.30
N ALA A 16 12.17 1.07 -10.22
CA ALA A 16 12.70 0.51 -8.98
C ALA A 16 13.89 1.32 -8.43
N ARG A 17 14.83 1.71 -9.31
CA ARG A 17 15.98 2.55 -8.92
C ARG A 17 15.55 3.95 -8.50
N MET A 18 14.59 4.56 -9.19
CA MET A 18 14.04 5.87 -8.86
C MET A 18 13.41 5.87 -7.46
N TYR A 19 12.58 4.87 -7.16
CA TYR A 19 11.96 4.72 -5.85
C TYR A 19 12.99 4.45 -4.75
N ALA A 20 13.96 3.56 -4.99
CA ALA A 20 14.96 3.18 -4.00
C ALA A 20 16.03 4.27 -3.74
N SER A 21 16.31 5.15 -4.71
CA SER A 21 17.31 6.23 -4.56
C SER A 21 16.73 7.52 -3.98
N ALA A 22 15.40 7.65 -3.92
CA ALA A 22 14.75 8.82 -3.34
C ALA A 22 15.07 8.93 -1.84
N LYS A 23 15.41 10.14 -1.39
CA LYS A 23 15.67 10.44 0.05
C LYS A 23 14.45 10.10 0.92
N SER A 24 13.26 10.38 0.39
CA SER A 24 11.96 10.05 0.97
C SER A 24 11.01 9.70 -0.17
N ALA A 25 10.31 8.58 -0.06
CA ALA A 25 9.25 8.19 -0.98
C ALA A 25 8.02 7.69 -0.21
N ALA A 26 6.83 7.96 -0.76
CA ALA A 26 5.56 7.50 -0.23
C ALA A 26 4.84 6.68 -1.30
N ILE A 27 4.26 5.55 -0.90
CA ILE A 27 3.39 4.75 -1.75
C ILE A 27 1.95 5.15 -1.44
N LEU A 28 1.20 5.51 -2.47
CA LEU A 28 -0.23 5.77 -2.41
C LEU A 28 -0.94 4.74 -3.29
N TRP A 29 -1.95 4.05 -2.78
CA TRP A 29 -2.76 3.13 -3.59
C TRP A 29 -4.24 3.21 -3.22
N GLY A 30 -5.07 2.65 -4.10
CA GLY A 30 -6.51 2.53 -3.92
C GLY A 30 -7.05 1.22 -4.50
N MET A 31 -8.23 1.29 -5.11
CA MET A 31 -8.96 0.11 -5.60
C MET A 31 -8.25 -0.64 -6.73
N GLY A 32 -7.37 0.02 -7.49
CA GLY A 32 -6.51 -0.63 -8.50
C GLY A 32 -5.52 -1.65 -7.93
N VAL A 33 -5.44 -1.78 -6.60
CA VAL A 33 -4.73 -2.86 -5.91
C VAL A 33 -5.73 -3.80 -5.24
N THR A 34 -6.63 -3.28 -4.42
CA THR A 34 -7.44 -4.10 -3.51
C THR A 34 -8.60 -4.85 -4.17
N GLN A 35 -9.04 -4.46 -5.38
CA GLN A 35 -10.15 -5.10 -6.09
C GLN A 35 -9.71 -6.16 -7.10
N PHE A 36 -8.49 -6.69 -6.95
CA PHE A 36 -8.01 -7.87 -7.66
C PHE A 36 -7.95 -9.08 -6.72
N TYR A 37 -8.03 -10.29 -7.27
CA TYR A 37 -8.01 -11.55 -6.49
C TYR A 37 -6.81 -11.63 -5.54
N GLN A 38 -5.63 -11.19 -5.99
CA GLN A 38 -4.41 -11.15 -5.19
C GLN A 38 -4.19 -9.82 -4.44
N GLY A 39 -5.27 -9.06 -4.17
CA GLY A 39 -5.16 -7.70 -3.65
C GLY A 39 -4.47 -7.63 -2.29
N VAL A 40 -4.68 -8.63 -1.42
CA VAL A 40 -4.00 -8.72 -0.11
C VAL A 40 -2.50 -8.93 -0.30
N GLU A 41 -2.11 -9.84 -1.19
CA GLU A 41 -0.72 -10.13 -1.53
C GLU A 41 -0.05 -8.90 -2.15
N THR A 42 -0.73 -8.16 -3.03
CA THR A 42 -0.20 -6.94 -3.63
C THR A 42 0.00 -5.83 -2.59
N VAL A 43 -0.94 -5.63 -1.65
CA VAL A 43 -0.76 -4.69 -0.53
C VAL A 43 0.48 -5.07 0.31
N ARG A 44 0.63 -6.35 0.63
CA ARG A 44 1.82 -6.85 1.36
C ARG A 44 3.10 -6.63 0.55
N SER A 45 3.07 -6.84 -0.76
CA SER A 45 4.22 -6.63 -1.66
C SER A 45 4.64 -5.16 -1.74
N LEU A 46 3.70 -4.24 -1.89
CA LEU A 46 3.97 -2.79 -1.82
C LEU A 46 4.57 -2.38 -0.46
N THR A 47 4.02 -2.93 0.62
CA THR A 47 4.54 -2.68 1.98
C THR A 47 5.98 -3.19 2.12
N SER A 48 6.28 -4.37 1.57
CA SER A 48 7.65 -4.91 1.54
C SER A 48 8.63 -3.99 0.83
N LEU A 49 8.23 -3.30 -0.24
CA LEU A 49 9.10 -2.31 -0.91
C LEU A 49 9.41 -1.11 0.01
N ALA A 50 8.42 -0.60 0.75
CA ALA A 50 8.64 0.48 1.71
C ALA A 50 9.55 0.06 2.87
N ILE A 51 9.41 -1.18 3.37
CA ILE A 51 10.32 -1.77 4.36
C ILE A 51 11.74 -1.85 3.81
N LEU A 52 11.91 -2.43 2.62
CA LEU A 52 13.20 -2.66 1.99
C LEU A 52 13.98 -1.36 1.74
N THR A 53 13.29 -0.26 1.50
CA THR A 53 13.88 1.05 1.18
C THR A 53 13.95 2.01 2.38
N GLY A 54 13.54 1.57 3.58
CA GLY A 54 13.52 2.43 4.77
C GLY A 54 12.55 3.61 4.66
N ASN A 55 11.47 3.45 3.89
CA ASN A 55 10.42 4.44 3.67
C ASN A 55 9.25 4.26 4.65
N LEU A 56 9.56 4.05 5.93
CA LEU A 56 8.60 3.96 7.03
C LEU A 56 9.15 4.69 8.28
N GLY A 57 8.25 5.17 9.15
CA GLY A 57 8.63 5.71 10.47
C GLY A 57 9.24 7.12 10.46
N LYS A 58 9.15 7.87 9.37
CA LYS A 58 9.60 9.28 9.27
C LYS A 58 8.59 10.13 8.49
N PRO A 59 8.63 11.48 8.56
CA PRO A 59 7.78 12.34 7.75
C PRO A 59 8.01 12.14 6.25
N SER A 60 6.97 12.38 5.45
CA SER A 60 7.01 12.33 3.98
C SER A 60 7.39 10.98 3.37
N VAL A 61 7.23 9.89 4.12
CA VAL A 61 7.27 8.51 3.62
C VAL A 61 6.04 7.74 4.08
N GLY A 62 5.91 6.50 3.63
CA GLY A 62 4.90 5.59 4.17
C GLY A 62 4.15 4.81 3.12
N VAL A 63 3.23 3.99 3.60
CA VAL A 63 2.32 3.15 2.83
C VAL A 63 0.90 3.65 3.10
N ASN A 64 0.26 4.25 2.09
CA ASN A 64 -0.92 5.07 2.27
C ASN A 64 -2.08 4.52 1.42
N PRO A 65 -2.91 3.60 1.98
CA PRO A 65 -4.16 3.22 1.34
C PRO A 65 -5.14 4.41 1.40
N VAL A 66 -5.32 5.10 0.29
CA VAL A 66 -6.24 6.25 0.21
C VAL A 66 -7.66 5.71 0.16
N ARG A 67 -8.39 5.88 1.26
CA ARG A 67 -9.75 5.36 1.42
C ARG A 67 -10.77 6.25 0.69
N GLY A 68 -11.83 5.63 0.16
CA GLY A 68 -12.76 6.30 -0.76
C GLY A 68 -13.88 7.09 -0.06
N GLN A 69 -14.67 6.44 0.79
CA GLN A 69 -15.84 7.09 1.42
C GLN A 69 -15.43 7.98 2.59
N ASN A 70 -16.17 9.09 2.79
CA ASN A 70 -15.86 10.15 3.75
C ASN A 70 -15.54 9.67 5.18
N ASN A 71 -16.19 8.60 5.64
CA ASN A 71 -16.05 8.09 7.00
C ASN A 71 -15.87 6.57 7.05
N VAL A 72 -15.36 5.94 5.97
CA VAL A 72 -15.03 4.50 6.04
C VAL A 72 -13.92 4.23 7.05
N GLN A 73 -13.01 5.18 7.27
CA GLN A 73 -12.04 5.10 8.36
C GLN A 73 -12.73 5.10 9.72
N GLY A 74 -13.58 6.10 10.00
CA GLY A 74 -14.27 6.20 11.28
C GLY A 74 -15.27 5.08 11.54
N ALA A 75 -15.93 4.55 10.50
CA ALA A 75 -16.79 3.37 10.64
C ALA A 75 -15.99 2.14 11.13
N CYS A 76 -14.81 1.89 10.53
CA CYS A 76 -13.91 0.83 11.01
C CYS A 76 -13.39 1.13 12.43
N ASP A 77 -13.02 2.38 12.72
CA ASP A 77 -12.54 2.78 14.06
C ASP A 77 -13.61 2.53 15.14
N MET A 78 -14.90 2.65 14.79
CA MET A 78 -16.03 2.42 15.69
C MET A 78 -16.51 0.96 15.71
N GLY A 79 -15.72 0.02 15.18
CA GLY A 79 -16.04 -1.41 15.24
C GLY A 79 -17.23 -1.81 14.37
N ALA A 80 -17.50 -1.07 13.28
CA ALA A 80 -18.44 -1.53 12.24
C ALA A 80 -17.81 -2.65 11.38
N LEU A 81 -17.16 -3.61 12.05
CA LEU A 81 -16.49 -4.79 11.53
C LEU A 81 -16.96 -5.99 12.35
N PRO A 82 -17.11 -7.18 11.74
CA PRO A 82 -17.71 -8.33 12.42
C PRO A 82 -16.82 -8.93 13.53
N ASP A 83 -15.55 -8.56 13.59
CA ASP A 83 -14.50 -9.20 14.39
C ASP A 83 -13.82 -8.29 15.41
N THR A 84 -14.15 -7.00 15.47
CA THR A 84 -13.48 -6.02 16.36
C THR A 84 -14.46 -5.08 17.06
N TYR A 85 -14.16 -4.74 18.32
CA TYR A 85 -14.76 -3.62 19.03
C TYR A 85 -14.18 -2.27 18.57
N PRO A 86 -14.80 -1.13 18.97
CA PRO A 86 -14.21 0.19 18.73
C PRO A 86 -12.75 0.27 19.19
N GLY A 87 -11.93 0.99 18.42
CA GLY A 87 -10.48 1.10 18.66
C GLY A 87 -9.68 -0.13 18.26
N TYR A 88 -10.20 -0.96 17.34
CA TYR A 88 -9.53 -2.19 16.85
C TYR A 88 -9.20 -3.21 17.94
N SER A 89 -9.94 -3.17 19.05
CA SER A 89 -9.77 -4.17 20.12
C SER A 89 -10.44 -5.47 19.70
N VAL A 90 -9.67 -6.55 19.69
CA VAL A 90 -10.19 -7.89 19.40
C VAL A 90 -11.09 -8.36 20.54
N ARG A 91 -12.15 -9.06 20.16
CA ARG A 91 -13.05 -9.74 21.09
C ARG A 91 -12.40 -10.98 21.71
#